data_AF-A0A2K2AG00-F1
#
_entry.id   AF-A0A2K2AG00-F1
#
_cell.length_a   1.000
_cell.length_b   1.000
_cell.length_c   1.000
_cell.angle_alpha   90.00
_cell.angle_beta   90.00
_cell.angle_gamma   90.00
#
_symmetry.space_group_name_H-M   'P 1'
#
loop_
_entity.id
_entity.type
_entity.pdbx_description
1 polymer ?
#
loop_
_entity_poly.entity_id
_entity_poly.type
_entity_poly.pdbx_seq_one_letter_code
_entity_poly.pdbx_strand_id
1 'polypeptide(L)'
;MTRGNQSCKTRGGDIPPPPVQSITHSQFAEDFSSYEDACKLDPCLQSFDATLMEKTNHVINSLSTGDIATGSSGSFKAVTNCLLEMNQDVVKFILESKEDIWNNPELFVLVEEYFGSSIKTMDFCTELESCVTSARTSQLNIMAAIAHFEKEVELQDGVIEKKYVKTLEELQNFMVAGDPFTPKFFMLFQSVYEQQVSMLKKLQSHKRKLDKKLKSVKIWRRVSNVLFVSVFVTVMIFAVAAAAIAAPPVVTALASALADPMRSVGTWCNLLWHRYENALKEQKVLVNAIQVGTFITIKDMESIRVLVNKLEMEIKSLLHHADFAIREVDVVKLVIDEIKKKMAVFTETFEDLAAQAHRCNHDIILGRTMISKRIIEFAGK
;
A
#
# COMPACT_ATOMS: atom_id res chain seq x y z
N MET A 1 -17.93 -61.53 -49.53
CA MET A 1 -18.33 -60.53 -50.54
C MET A 1 -17.33 -59.38 -50.50
N THR A 2 -16.60 -59.21 -51.61
CA THR A 2 -15.93 -58.01 -52.18
C THR A 2 -15.86 -56.71 -51.34
N ARG A 3 -14.68 -56.15 -51.02
CA ARG A 3 -13.68 -55.41 -51.84
C ARG A 3 -14.07 -53.94 -52.09
N GLY A 4 -13.19 -52.99 -51.73
CA GLY A 4 -13.07 -51.71 -52.45
C GLY A 4 -12.77 -50.45 -51.62
N ASN A 5 -11.53 -49.96 -51.68
CA ASN A 5 -11.10 -48.58 -51.41
C ASN A 5 -11.89 -47.56 -52.25
N GLN A 6 -12.10 -46.33 -51.73
CA GLN A 6 -11.66 -45.10 -52.43
C GLN A 6 -11.78 -43.84 -51.56
N SER A 7 -10.70 -43.05 -51.59
CA SER A 7 -10.55 -41.68 -51.11
C SER A 7 -11.28 -40.69 -52.02
N CYS A 8 -11.84 -39.61 -51.46
CA CYS A 8 -12.06 -38.36 -52.19
C CYS A 8 -11.83 -37.12 -51.32
N LYS A 9 -11.20 -36.13 -51.95
CA LYS A 9 -10.56 -34.92 -51.41
C LYS A 9 -11.55 -33.75 -51.26
N THR A 10 -11.31 -32.93 -50.22
CA THR A 10 -11.48 -31.45 -50.09
C THR A 10 -12.79 -30.75 -50.46
N ARG A 11 -13.34 -29.99 -49.50
CA ARG A 11 -13.43 -28.51 -49.57
C ARG A 11 -13.82 -27.90 -48.22
N GLY A 12 -13.21 -26.75 -47.92
CA GLY A 12 -13.37 -26.03 -46.66
C GLY A 12 -14.76 -25.43 -46.46
N GLY A 13 -15.07 -25.24 -45.18
CA GLY A 13 -16.12 -24.38 -44.68
C GLY A 13 -15.70 -23.91 -43.30
N ASP A 14 -15.57 -22.60 -43.15
CA ASP A 14 -15.30 -21.93 -41.89
C ASP A 14 -16.31 -22.39 -40.82
N ILE A 15 -15.80 -23.06 -39.77
CA ILE A 15 -16.56 -23.25 -38.55
C ILE A 15 -16.34 -21.97 -37.74
N PRO A 16 -17.37 -21.13 -37.50
CA PRO A 16 -17.19 -19.99 -36.66
C PRO A 16 -16.87 -20.48 -35.23
N PRO A 17 -15.92 -19.85 -34.54
CA PRO A 17 -15.66 -20.20 -33.16
C PRO A 17 -16.95 -20.00 -32.34
N PRO A 18 -17.19 -20.83 -31.31
CA PRO A 18 -18.38 -20.71 -30.49
C PRO A 18 -18.42 -19.30 -29.86
N PRO A 19 -19.62 -18.71 -29.68
CA PRO A 19 -19.74 -17.36 -29.17
C PRO A 19 -19.24 -17.32 -27.73
N VAL A 20 -18.03 -16.81 -27.55
CA VAL A 20 -17.59 -16.23 -26.29
C VAL A 20 -18.02 -14.76 -26.36
N GLN A 21 -18.64 -14.24 -25.30
CA GLN A 21 -19.06 -12.83 -25.10
C GLN A 21 -20.49 -12.47 -25.56
N SER A 22 -21.47 -12.79 -24.70
CA SER A 22 -22.74 -12.04 -24.65
C SER A 22 -23.26 -11.91 -23.22
N ILE A 23 -22.96 -12.89 -22.35
CA ILE A 23 -23.40 -12.90 -20.95
C ILE A 23 -22.68 -11.83 -20.09
N THR A 24 -21.42 -11.51 -20.40
CA THR A 24 -20.64 -10.55 -19.59
C THR A 24 -21.07 -9.10 -19.81
N HIS A 25 -21.44 -8.72 -21.05
CA HIS A 25 -21.80 -7.33 -21.37
C HIS A 25 -23.17 -6.91 -20.79
N SER A 26 -24.15 -7.82 -20.69
CA SER A 26 -25.47 -7.46 -20.15
C SER A 26 -25.46 -7.33 -18.63
N GLN A 27 -24.70 -8.17 -17.92
CA GLN A 27 -24.54 -8.07 -16.46
C GLN A 27 -23.90 -6.76 -16.04
N PHE A 28 -22.83 -6.33 -16.71
CA PHE A 28 -22.24 -5.03 -16.43
C PHE A 28 -23.20 -3.88 -16.73
N ALA A 29 -23.96 -3.94 -17.84
CA ALA A 29 -24.93 -2.91 -18.18
C ALA A 29 -26.06 -2.78 -17.14
N GLU A 30 -26.57 -3.91 -16.63
CA GLU A 30 -27.56 -3.94 -15.56
C GLU A 30 -26.98 -3.41 -14.24
N ASP A 31 -25.77 -3.84 -13.85
CA ASP A 31 -25.09 -3.36 -12.65
C ASP A 31 -24.80 -1.84 -12.69
N PHE A 32 -24.41 -1.30 -13.85
CA PHE A 32 -24.20 0.14 -14.05
C PHE A 32 -25.52 0.93 -13.95
N SER A 33 -26.61 0.42 -14.54
CA SER A 33 -27.93 1.07 -14.44
C SER A 33 -28.45 1.12 -12.99
N SER A 34 -28.24 0.03 -12.24
CA SER A 34 -28.59 -0.07 -10.81
C SER A 34 -27.78 0.92 -9.97
N TYR A 35 -26.48 1.07 -10.23
CA TYR A 35 -25.63 2.05 -9.57
C TYR A 35 -26.02 3.50 -9.92
N GLU A 36 -26.34 3.79 -11.18
CA GLU A 36 -26.76 5.13 -11.61
C GLU A 36 -28.09 5.54 -10.94
N ASP A 37 -29.03 4.60 -10.83
CA ASP A 37 -30.29 4.82 -10.14
C ASP A 37 -30.10 5.00 -8.62
N ALA A 38 -29.15 4.28 -8.02
CA ALA A 38 -28.76 4.51 -6.62
C ALA A 38 -28.16 5.91 -6.42
N CYS A 39 -27.33 6.40 -7.35
CA CYS A 39 -26.76 7.75 -7.29
C CYS A 39 -27.83 8.85 -7.34
N LYS A 40 -28.95 8.61 -8.04
CA LYS A 40 -30.08 9.57 -8.09
C LYS A 40 -30.81 9.68 -6.75
N LEU A 41 -30.71 8.65 -5.91
CA LEU A 41 -31.44 8.53 -4.64
C LEU A 41 -30.59 8.91 -3.43
N ASP A 42 -29.26 8.81 -3.52
CA ASP A 42 -28.32 9.06 -2.43
C ASP A 42 -27.36 10.22 -2.77
N PRO A 43 -27.51 11.41 -2.14
CA PRO A 43 -26.62 12.55 -2.35
C PRO A 43 -25.15 12.29 -2.05
N CYS A 44 -24.84 11.41 -1.09
CA CYS A 44 -23.46 11.04 -0.76
C CYS A 44 -22.87 10.19 -1.90
N LEU A 45 -23.65 9.24 -2.42
CA LEU A 45 -23.23 8.41 -3.55
C LEU A 45 -23.07 9.26 -4.83
N GLN A 46 -23.94 10.24 -5.05
CA GLN A 46 -23.82 11.21 -6.15
C GLN A 46 -22.52 12.02 -6.09
N SER A 47 -22.17 12.53 -4.90
CA SER A 47 -20.92 13.28 -4.70
C SER A 47 -19.68 12.40 -4.92
N PHE A 48 -19.74 11.15 -4.48
CA PHE A 48 -18.68 10.18 -4.72
C PHE A 48 -18.52 9.89 -6.23
N ASP A 49 -19.62 9.67 -6.93
CA ASP A 49 -19.63 9.43 -8.38
C ASP A 49 -19.03 10.61 -9.17
N ALA A 50 -19.39 11.84 -8.82
CA ALA A 50 -18.83 13.04 -9.43
C ALA A 50 -17.30 13.11 -9.25
N THR A 51 -16.80 12.75 -8.07
CA THR A 51 -15.35 12.70 -7.77
C THR A 51 -14.65 11.62 -8.60
N LEU A 52 -15.28 10.45 -8.74
CA LEU A 52 -14.76 9.34 -9.54
C LEU A 52 -14.66 9.73 -11.03
N MET A 53 -15.69 10.40 -11.56
CA MET A 53 -15.72 10.89 -12.93
C MET A 53 -14.70 12.00 -13.18
N GLU A 54 -14.52 12.94 -12.25
CA GLU A 54 -13.50 13.97 -12.34
C GLU A 54 -12.09 13.36 -12.46
N LYS A 55 -11.73 12.42 -11.57
CA LYS A 55 -10.42 11.75 -11.58
C LYS A 55 -10.21 10.88 -12.81
N THR A 56 -11.26 10.19 -13.26
CA THR A 56 -11.23 9.40 -14.51
C THR A 56 -10.93 10.30 -15.71
N ASN A 57 -11.65 11.41 -15.83
CA ASN A 57 -11.45 12.38 -16.91
C ASN A 57 -10.06 13.02 -16.85
N HIS A 58 -9.57 13.36 -15.65
CA HIS A 58 -8.23 13.89 -15.46
C HIS A 58 -7.15 12.93 -16.00
N VAL A 59 -7.24 11.63 -15.69
CA VAL A 59 -6.29 10.64 -16.22
C VAL A 59 -6.43 10.45 -17.72
N ILE A 60 -7.65 10.38 -18.26
CA ILE A 60 -7.87 10.27 -19.70
C ILE A 60 -7.22 11.45 -20.43
N ASN A 61 -7.38 12.66 -19.92
CA ASN A 61 -6.77 13.86 -20.47
C ASN A 61 -5.24 13.86 -20.33
N SER A 62 -4.72 13.39 -19.19
CA SER A 62 -3.27 13.24 -18.99
C SER A 62 -2.65 12.20 -19.93
N LEU A 63 -3.40 11.15 -20.29
CA LEU A 63 -2.96 10.12 -21.24
C LEU A 63 -3.06 10.59 -22.69
N SER A 64 -4.10 11.35 -23.04
CA SER A 64 -4.33 11.86 -24.39
C SER A 64 -3.40 13.02 -24.76
N THR A 65 -2.97 13.80 -23.76
CA THR A 65 -2.04 14.93 -23.94
C THR A 65 -0.57 14.48 -23.87
N GLY A 66 -0.30 13.17 -23.73
CA GLY A 66 1.02 12.60 -23.48
C GLY A 66 2.16 13.35 -24.17
N ASP A 67 2.92 14.09 -23.37
CA ASP A 67 4.10 14.83 -23.81
C ASP A 67 4.99 13.91 -24.65
N ILE A 68 5.23 14.32 -25.89
CA ILE A 68 6.16 13.69 -26.85
C ILE A 68 7.60 13.60 -26.28
N ALA A 69 7.86 14.16 -25.09
CA ALA A 69 9.15 14.22 -24.43
C ALA A 69 9.38 13.22 -23.27
N THR A 70 8.35 12.56 -22.71
CA THR A 70 8.54 11.59 -21.61
C THR A 70 7.75 10.31 -21.88
N GLY A 71 8.47 9.23 -22.20
CA GLY A 71 7.87 7.94 -22.62
C GLY A 71 6.96 7.25 -21.58
N SER A 72 6.52 6.04 -21.95
CA SER A 72 5.61 5.07 -21.29
C SER A 72 5.56 5.02 -19.74
N SER A 73 6.63 5.43 -19.05
CA SER A 73 6.70 5.51 -17.59
C SER A 73 5.78 6.59 -16.99
N GLY A 74 5.63 7.75 -17.67
CA GLY A 74 4.80 8.86 -17.16
C GLY A 74 3.30 8.53 -17.13
N SER A 75 2.80 7.88 -18.18
CA SER A 75 1.40 7.43 -18.28
C SER A 75 1.07 6.34 -17.26
N PHE A 76 1.98 5.38 -17.04
CA PHE A 76 1.80 4.33 -16.05
C PHE A 76 1.73 4.88 -14.61
N LYS A 77 2.58 5.87 -14.29
CA LYS A 77 2.55 6.57 -13.00
C LYS A 77 1.22 7.30 -12.79
N ALA A 78 0.74 8.03 -13.79
CA ALA A 78 -0.54 8.74 -13.71
C ALA A 78 -1.72 7.79 -13.44
N VAL A 79 -1.76 6.64 -14.12
CA VAL A 79 -2.78 5.61 -13.90
C VAL A 79 -2.67 5.00 -12.51
N THR A 80 -1.47 4.66 -12.07
CA THR A 80 -1.24 4.04 -10.75
C THR A 80 -1.64 4.97 -9.61
N ASN A 81 -1.29 6.25 -9.69
CA ASN A 81 -1.67 7.25 -8.69
C ASN A 81 -3.19 7.42 -8.63
N CYS A 82 -3.85 7.53 -9.78
CA CYS A 82 -5.31 7.66 -9.83
C CYS A 82 -6.03 6.44 -9.24
N LEU A 83 -5.59 5.22 -9.58
CA LEU A 83 -6.14 4.00 -8.98
C LEU A 83 -5.97 3.99 -7.45
N LEU A 84 -4.82 4.45 -6.94
CA LEU A 84 -4.55 4.51 -5.50
C LEU A 84 -5.39 5.58 -4.82
N GLU A 85 -5.62 6.72 -5.45
CA GLU A 85 -6.50 7.78 -4.97
C GLU A 85 -7.96 7.35 -4.95
N MET A 86 -8.46 6.73 -6.03
CA MET A 86 -9.82 6.18 -6.09
C MET A 86 -10.05 5.13 -5.00
N ASN A 87 -9.07 4.24 -4.75
CA ASN A 87 -9.12 3.28 -3.66
C ASN A 87 -9.24 3.96 -2.28
N GLN A 88 -8.65 5.15 -2.11
CA GLN A 88 -8.77 5.91 -0.87
C GLN A 88 -10.12 6.62 -0.77
N ASP A 89 -10.67 7.12 -1.86
CA ASP A 89 -12.02 7.71 -1.87
C ASP A 89 -13.07 6.64 -1.54
N VAL A 90 -12.93 5.43 -2.07
CA VAL A 90 -13.79 4.28 -1.73
C VAL A 90 -13.68 3.96 -0.24
N VAL A 91 -12.45 3.89 0.29
CA VAL A 91 -12.25 3.67 1.74
C VAL A 91 -12.90 4.79 2.54
N LYS A 92 -12.68 6.04 2.17
CA LYS A 92 -13.25 7.20 2.87
C LYS A 92 -14.78 7.15 2.85
N PHE A 93 -15.38 6.90 1.69
CA PHE A 93 -16.83 6.75 1.55
C PHE A 93 -17.38 5.61 2.42
N ILE A 94 -16.72 4.44 2.44
CA ILE A 94 -17.11 3.31 3.30
C ILE A 94 -17.02 3.68 4.78
N LEU A 95 -15.98 4.42 5.17
CA LEU A 95 -15.78 4.83 6.54
C LEU A 95 -16.84 5.85 6.99
N GLU A 96 -17.13 6.87 6.16
CA GLU A 96 -18.13 7.91 6.42
C GLU A 96 -19.56 7.36 6.42
N SER A 97 -19.87 6.41 5.54
CA SER A 97 -21.20 5.78 5.43
C SER A 97 -21.54 4.84 6.59
N LYS A 98 -20.56 4.51 7.46
CA LYS A 98 -20.69 3.50 8.51
C LYS A 98 -20.18 3.98 9.88
N GLU A 99 -20.34 5.25 10.19
CA GLU A 99 -19.94 5.86 11.47
C GLU A 99 -20.44 5.05 12.69
N ASP A 100 -21.68 4.55 12.63
CA ASP A 100 -22.34 3.72 13.64
C ASP A 100 -21.66 2.35 13.86
N ILE A 101 -21.01 1.80 12.83
CA ILE A 101 -20.40 0.46 12.84
C ILE A 101 -18.98 0.53 13.38
N TRP A 102 -18.27 1.62 13.12
CA TRP A 102 -16.92 1.81 13.64
C TRP A 102 -16.90 1.98 15.16
N ASN A 103 -17.92 2.61 15.77
CA ASN A 103 -18.14 2.75 17.23
C ASN A 103 -16.86 3.06 18.06
N ASN A 104 -15.85 3.62 17.40
CA ASN A 104 -14.50 3.88 17.89
C ASN A 104 -13.85 4.92 16.97
N PRO A 105 -14.15 6.21 17.17
CA PRO A 105 -13.63 7.28 16.32
C PRO A 105 -12.10 7.35 16.31
N GLU A 106 -11.43 6.85 17.36
CA GLU A 106 -9.97 6.74 17.37
C GLU A 106 -9.44 5.80 16.28
N LEU A 107 -10.19 4.75 15.90
CA LEU A 107 -9.77 3.83 14.84
C LEU A 107 -9.91 4.47 13.46
N PHE A 108 -10.97 5.25 13.23
CA PHE A 108 -11.17 5.99 12.00
C PHE A 108 -10.00 6.95 11.73
N VAL A 109 -9.64 7.76 12.74
CA VAL A 109 -8.50 8.68 12.65
C VAL A 109 -7.19 7.94 12.33
N LEU A 110 -6.96 6.75 12.92
CA LEU A 110 -5.76 5.95 12.61
C LEU A 110 -5.73 5.44 11.17
N VAL A 111 -6.90 5.09 10.62
CA VAL A 111 -7.04 4.65 9.23
C VAL A 111 -6.82 5.82 8.28
N GLU A 112 -7.42 6.98 8.52
CA GLU A 112 -7.18 8.17 7.71
C GLU A 112 -5.72 8.61 7.75
N GLU A 113 -5.11 8.66 8.93
CA GLU A 113 -3.70 8.98 9.09
C GLU A 113 -2.81 7.99 8.33
N TYR A 114 -3.18 6.70 8.26
CA TYR A 114 -2.48 5.69 7.46
C TYR A 114 -2.50 6.04 5.99
N PHE A 115 -3.69 6.21 5.41
CA PHE A 115 -3.83 6.50 3.99
C PHE A 115 -3.16 7.83 3.62
N GLY A 116 -3.30 8.86 4.46
CA GLY A 116 -2.58 10.12 4.30
C GLY A 116 -1.05 9.97 4.37
N SER A 117 -0.53 9.14 5.30
CA SER A 117 0.92 8.86 5.39
C SER A 117 1.45 8.09 4.18
N SER A 118 0.64 7.19 3.64
CA SER A 118 1.05 6.38 2.49
C SER A 118 1.11 7.16 1.19
N ILE A 119 0.27 8.19 0.99
CA ILE A 119 0.42 9.13 -0.14
C ILE A 119 1.79 9.81 -0.07
N LYS A 120 2.14 10.41 1.07
CA LYS A 120 3.45 11.05 1.25
C LYS A 120 4.61 10.07 1.07
N THR A 121 4.42 8.82 1.47
CA THR A 121 5.41 7.75 1.25
C THR A 121 5.57 7.46 -0.24
N MET A 122 4.50 7.46 -1.03
CA MET A 122 4.56 7.32 -2.49
C MET A 122 5.22 8.54 -3.16
N ASP A 123 4.97 9.76 -2.68
CA ASP A 123 5.66 10.96 -3.16
C ASP A 123 7.17 10.85 -2.93
N PHE A 124 7.56 10.37 -1.75
CA PHE A 124 8.95 10.06 -1.45
C PHE A 124 9.50 8.94 -2.36
N CYS A 125 8.78 7.83 -2.57
CA CYS A 125 9.21 6.76 -3.47
C CYS A 125 9.42 7.27 -4.91
N THR A 126 8.58 8.21 -5.36
CA THR A 126 8.71 8.87 -6.66
C THR A 126 10.00 9.68 -6.75
N GLU A 127 10.31 10.47 -5.72
CA GLU A 127 11.56 11.23 -5.67
C GLU A 127 12.76 10.28 -5.63
N LEU A 128 12.69 9.21 -4.84
CA LEU A 128 13.72 8.18 -4.75
C LEU A 128 13.95 7.50 -6.12
N GLU A 129 12.90 7.18 -6.86
CA GLU A 129 13.01 6.62 -8.22
C GLU A 129 13.71 7.60 -9.17
N SER A 130 13.41 8.90 -9.07
CA SER A 130 14.13 9.94 -9.82
C SER A 130 15.61 9.98 -9.46
N CYS A 131 15.96 9.90 -8.18
CA CYS A 131 17.35 9.82 -7.72
C CYS A 131 18.05 8.57 -8.28
N VAL A 132 17.39 7.40 -8.25
CA VAL A 132 17.90 6.14 -8.82
C VAL A 132 18.13 6.27 -10.33
N THR A 133 17.19 6.85 -11.08
CA THR A 133 17.38 7.07 -12.52
C THR A 133 18.55 8.02 -12.80
N SER A 134 18.71 9.10 -12.02
CA SER A 134 19.86 10.00 -12.16
C SER A 134 21.20 9.33 -11.82
N ALA A 135 21.23 8.52 -10.75
CA ALA A 135 22.39 7.71 -10.39
C ALA A 135 22.74 6.69 -11.49
N ARG A 136 21.74 6.10 -12.14
CA ARG A 136 21.94 5.20 -13.28
C ARG A 136 22.57 5.90 -14.48
N THR A 137 22.12 7.11 -14.81
CA THR A 137 22.74 7.92 -15.86
C THR A 137 24.20 8.21 -15.54
N SER A 138 24.49 8.57 -14.29
CA SER A 138 25.87 8.77 -13.80
C SER A 138 26.73 7.51 -13.95
N GLN A 139 26.18 6.34 -13.59
CA GLN A 139 26.82 5.03 -13.78
C GLN A 139 27.23 4.81 -15.23
N LEU A 140 26.30 5.05 -16.17
CA LEU A 140 26.51 4.84 -17.60
C LEU A 140 27.58 5.78 -18.16
N ASN A 141 27.59 7.05 -17.75
CA ASN A 141 28.61 8.02 -18.17
C ASN A 141 30.02 7.58 -17.71
N ILE A 142 30.17 7.13 -16.46
CA ILE A 142 31.46 6.66 -15.96
C ILE A 142 31.91 5.39 -16.70
N MET A 143 31.00 4.44 -16.93
CA MET A 143 31.32 3.23 -17.69
C MET A 143 31.72 3.56 -19.14
N ALA A 144 31.06 4.53 -19.77
CA ALA A 144 31.43 5.01 -21.09
C ALA A 144 32.83 5.65 -21.09
N ALA A 145 33.15 6.48 -20.08
CA ALA A 145 34.48 7.06 -19.91
C ALA A 145 35.56 5.98 -19.80
N ILE A 146 35.34 4.95 -18.98
CA ILE A 146 36.25 3.81 -18.83
C ILE A 146 36.46 3.08 -20.17
N ALA A 147 35.39 2.79 -20.90
CA ALA A 147 35.46 2.07 -22.17
C ALA A 147 36.13 2.91 -23.27
N HIS A 148 35.92 4.23 -23.27
CA HIS A 148 36.62 5.15 -24.18
C HIS A 148 38.10 5.22 -23.86
N PHE A 149 38.46 5.27 -22.58
CA PHE A 149 39.84 5.29 -22.14
C PHE A 149 40.62 4.07 -22.63
N GLU A 150 40.05 2.86 -22.49
CA GLU A 150 40.69 1.62 -22.94
C GLU A 150 40.99 1.65 -24.44
N LYS A 151 40.02 2.10 -25.26
CA LYS A 151 40.21 2.26 -26.71
C LYS A 151 41.24 3.33 -27.06
N GLU A 152 41.20 4.47 -26.37
CA GLU A 152 42.10 5.60 -26.62
C GLU A 152 43.55 5.30 -26.16
N VAL A 153 43.75 4.38 -25.22
CA VAL A 153 45.07 3.86 -24.84
C VAL A 153 45.62 2.91 -25.91
N GLU A 154 44.80 2.03 -26.47
CA GLU A 154 45.21 1.06 -27.51
C GLU A 154 45.63 1.73 -28.84
N LEU A 155 45.05 2.90 -29.15
CA LEU A 155 45.25 3.62 -30.41
C LEU A 155 46.40 4.65 -30.38
N GLN A 156 47.08 4.85 -29.25
CA GLN A 156 48.14 5.85 -29.15
C GLN A 156 49.45 5.40 -29.82
N ASP A 157 49.59 5.74 -31.11
CA ASP A 157 50.81 5.54 -31.93
C ASP A 157 51.67 6.82 -32.07
N GLY A 158 51.74 7.64 -31.01
CA GLY A 158 52.75 8.71 -30.89
C GLY A 158 52.35 10.15 -31.25
N VAL A 159 51.08 10.45 -31.59
CA VAL A 159 50.63 11.85 -31.80
C VAL A 159 50.03 12.43 -30.52
N ILE A 160 50.60 13.53 -30.03
CA ILE A 160 50.38 14.13 -28.70
C ILE A 160 49.09 14.96 -28.61
N GLU A 161 48.56 15.47 -29.71
CA GLU A 161 47.75 16.70 -29.63
C GLU A 161 46.35 16.57 -29.03
N LYS A 162 45.76 15.37 -28.88
CA LYS A 162 44.42 15.19 -28.29
C LYS A 162 44.24 13.83 -27.61
N LYS A 163 44.88 13.64 -26.45
CA LYS A 163 44.68 12.42 -25.64
C LYS A 163 43.34 12.46 -24.90
N TYR A 164 42.68 11.32 -24.83
CA TYR A 164 41.52 11.06 -23.97
C TYR A 164 40.27 11.92 -24.19
N VAL A 165 40.06 12.45 -25.41
CA VAL A 165 38.97 13.41 -25.69
C VAL A 165 37.61 12.84 -25.30
N LYS A 166 37.28 11.61 -25.73
CA LYS A 166 35.97 11.02 -25.43
C LYS A 166 35.85 10.62 -23.97
N THR A 167 36.95 10.16 -23.36
CA THR A 167 36.99 9.88 -21.92
C THR A 167 36.64 11.12 -21.10
N LEU A 168 37.28 12.25 -21.40
CA LEU A 168 37.07 13.51 -20.67
C LEU A 168 35.68 14.10 -20.92
N GLU A 169 35.13 13.94 -22.13
CA GLU A 169 33.77 14.33 -22.45
C GLU A 169 32.74 13.58 -21.59
N GLU A 170 32.89 12.26 -21.43
CA GLU A 170 31.96 11.48 -20.60
C GLU A 170 32.13 11.75 -19.10
N LEU A 171 33.36 12.02 -18.63
CA LEU A 171 33.57 12.50 -17.26
C LEU A 171 32.93 13.86 -17.01
N GLN A 172 32.93 14.75 -18.01
CA GLN A 172 32.24 16.03 -17.94
C GLN A 172 30.72 15.84 -17.89
N ASN A 173 30.16 14.93 -18.68
CA ASN A 173 28.72 14.57 -18.62
C ASN A 173 28.33 14.05 -17.23
N PHE A 174 29.18 13.21 -16.62
CA PHE A 174 29.00 12.76 -15.24
C PHE A 174 29.04 13.92 -14.24
N MET A 175 29.99 14.86 -14.36
CA MET A 175 30.05 16.04 -13.49
C MET A 175 28.80 16.93 -13.60
N VAL A 176 28.25 17.09 -14.81
CA VAL A 176 27.02 17.85 -15.04
C VAL A 176 25.82 17.16 -14.39
N ALA A 177 25.76 15.82 -14.39
CA ALA A 177 24.71 15.07 -13.72
C ALA A 177 24.74 15.26 -12.19
N GLY A 178 25.94 15.35 -11.60
CA GLY A 178 26.15 15.74 -10.21
C GLY A 178 25.58 14.75 -9.18
N ASP A 179 25.24 15.27 -7.99
CA ASP A 179 24.65 14.47 -6.91
C ASP A 179 23.13 14.30 -7.12
N PRO A 180 22.62 13.05 -7.24
CA PRO A 180 21.20 12.80 -7.41
C PRO A 180 20.38 13.10 -6.15
N PHE A 181 21.00 13.21 -4.97
CA PHE A 181 20.30 13.40 -3.69
C PHE A 181 20.20 14.88 -3.31
N THR A 182 19.12 15.52 -3.76
CA THR A 182 18.89 16.96 -3.52
C THR A 182 18.36 17.25 -2.10
N PRO A 183 18.41 18.50 -1.62
CA PRO A 183 17.75 18.87 -0.36
C PRO A 183 16.27 18.47 -0.29
N LYS A 184 15.56 18.50 -1.43
CA LYS A 184 14.15 18.07 -1.52
C LYS A 184 13.99 16.59 -1.16
N PHE A 185 14.88 15.72 -1.64
CA PHE A 185 14.89 14.31 -1.28
C PHE A 185 14.97 14.11 0.24
N PHE A 186 15.93 14.77 0.91
CA PHE A 186 16.12 14.65 2.35
C PHE A 186 14.94 15.22 3.16
N MET A 187 14.32 16.31 2.69
CA MET A 187 13.10 16.85 3.31
C MET A 187 11.93 15.86 3.25
N LEU A 188 11.69 15.24 2.09
CA LEU A 188 10.64 14.22 1.93
C LEU A 188 10.95 12.99 2.79
N PHE A 189 12.20 12.52 2.78
CA PHE A 189 12.65 11.42 3.62
C PHE A 189 12.36 11.69 5.10
N GLN A 190 12.79 12.83 5.63
CA GLN A 190 12.61 13.15 7.05
C GLN A 190 11.13 13.24 7.41
N SER A 191 10.34 13.92 6.59
CA SER A 191 8.90 14.06 6.78
C SER A 191 8.20 12.70 6.86
N VAL A 192 8.48 11.79 5.92
CA VAL A 192 7.87 10.46 5.89
C VAL A 192 8.34 9.63 7.09
N TYR A 193 9.64 9.66 7.42
CA TYR A 193 10.20 8.88 8.53
C TYR A 193 9.57 9.27 9.88
N GLU A 194 9.51 10.57 10.17
CA GLU A 194 8.90 11.08 11.40
C GLU A 194 7.41 10.74 11.48
N GLN A 195 6.70 10.85 10.36
CA GLN A 195 5.28 10.51 10.30
C GLN A 195 5.05 9.02 10.56
N GLN A 196 5.82 8.13 9.94
CA GLN A 196 5.69 6.68 10.14
C GLN A 196 6.02 6.28 11.59
N VAL A 197 7.07 6.87 12.19
CA VAL A 197 7.42 6.65 13.61
C VAL A 197 6.31 7.14 14.55
N SER A 198 5.75 8.32 14.28
CA SER A 198 4.61 8.87 15.04
C SER A 198 3.39 7.96 14.96
N MET A 199 3.06 7.52 13.74
CA MET A 199 1.95 6.61 13.49
C MET A 199 2.14 5.27 14.21
N LEU A 200 3.34 4.68 14.18
CA LEU A 200 3.64 3.44 14.88
C LEU A 200 3.38 3.56 16.39
N LYS A 201 3.77 4.69 17.00
CA LYS A 201 3.49 4.97 18.42
C LYS A 201 1.99 5.03 18.71
N LYS A 202 1.21 5.72 17.87
CA LYS A 202 -0.25 5.80 18.00
C LYS A 202 -0.92 4.42 17.88
N LEU A 203 -0.52 3.62 16.89
CA LEU A 203 -1.01 2.25 16.69
C LEU A 203 -0.70 1.33 17.89
N GLN A 204 0.53 1.39 18.40
CA GLN A 204 0.92 0.63 19.59
C GLN A 204 0.12 1.04 20.84
N SER A 205 -0.13 2.33 21.02
CA SER A 205 -0.96 2.85 22.10
C SER A 205 -2.40 2.34 21.97
N HIS A 206 -3.00 2.45 20.79
CA HIS A 206 -4.37 2.02 20.55
C HIS A 206 -4.54 0.50 20.67
N LYS A 207 -3.57 -0.28 20.19
CA LYS A 207 -3.52 -1.74 20.40
C LYS A 207 -3.52 -2.11 21.89
N ARG A 208 -2.74 -1.41 22.72
CA ARG A 208 -2.74 -1.63 24.18
C ARG A 208 -4.10 -1.27 24.80
N LYS A 209 -4.77 -0.22 24.33
CA LYS A 209 -6.14 0.12 24.76
C LYS A 209 -7.12 -0.99 24.41
N LEU A 210 -7.07 -1.51 23.18
CA LEU A 210 -7.91 -2.64 22.74
C LEU A 210 -7.65 -3.90 23.57
N ASP A 211 -6.39 -4.21 23.88
CA ASP A 211 -6.04 -5.34 24.75
C ASP A 211 -6.62 -5.20 26.15
N LYS A 212 -6.59 -4.00 26.73
CA LYS A 212 -7.23 -3.70 28.02
C LYS A 212 -8.75 -3.85 27.94
N LYS A 213 -9.40 -3.30 26.91
CA LYS A 213 -10.85 -3.43 26.71
C LYS A 213 -11.25 -4.90 26.59
N LEU A 214 -10.54 -5.69 25.79
CA LEU A 214 -10.83 -7.11 25.58
C LEU A 214 -10.67 -7.93 26.87
N LYS A 215 -9.68 -7.61 27.71
CA LYS A 215 -9.56 -8.17 29.08
C LYS A 215 -10.75 -7.78 29.96
N SER A 216 -11.16 -6.51 29.92
CA SER A 216 -12.30 -6.00 30.69
C SER A 216 -13.62 -6.68 30.30
N VAL A 217 -13.86 -6.92 29.00
CA VAL A 217 -15.07 -7.62 28.53
C VAL A 217 -15.19 -9.01 29.13
N LYS A 218 -14.09 -9.75 29.22
CA LYS A 218 -14.10 -11.09 29.83
C LYS A 218 -14.48 -11.04 31.32
N ILE A 219 -14.05 -10.00 32.03
CA ILE A 219 -14.37 -9.79 33.45
C ILE A 219 -15.83 -9.36 33.58
N TRP A 220 -16.25 -8.35 32.81
CA TRP A 220 -17.58 -7.76 32.90
C TRP A 220 -18.68 -8.71 32.43
N ARG A 221 -18.41 -9.60 31.46
CA ARG A 221 -19.32 -10.72 31.10
C ARG A 221 -19.59 -11.63 32.31
N ARG A 222 -18.58 -11.94 33.12
CA ARG A 222 -18.76 -12.76 34.33
C ARG A 222 -19.58 -12.01 35.37
N VAL A 223 -19.24 -10.75 35.62
CA VAL A 223 -19.94 -9.89 36.58
C VAL A 223 -21.40 -9.70 36.20
N SER A 224 -21.69 -9.38 34.92
CA SER A 224 -23.06 -9.19 34.44
C SER A 224 -23.90 -10.45 34.56
N ASN A 225 -23.31 -11.62 34.24
CA ASN A 225 -24.01 -12.88 34.38
C ASN A 225 -24.31 -13.21 35.86
N VAL A 226 -23.38 -12.95 36.78
CA VAL A 226 -23.59 -13.14 38.23
C VAL A 226 -24.66 -12.19 38.77
N LEU A 227 -24.57 -10.89 38.44
CA LEU A 227 -25.56 -9.89 38.86
C LEU A 227 -26.96 -10.22 38.32
N PHE A 228 -27.04 -10.61 37.05
CA PHE A 228 -28.29 -10.99 36.42
C PHE A 228 -28.93 -12.19 37.13
N VAL A 229 -28.18 -13.28 37.34
CA VAL A 229 -28.67 -14.47 38.06
C VAL A 229 -29.11 -14.11 39.48
N SER A 230 -28.36 -13.27 40.18
CA SER A 230 -28.68 -12.86 41.55
C SER A 230 -29.98 -12.04 41.63
N VAL A 231 -30.15 -11.03 40.76
CA VAL A 231 -31.38 -10.22 40.71
C VAL A 231 -32.58 -11.09 40.30
N PHE A 232 -32.41 -11.96 39.31
CA PHE A 232 -33.46 -12.86 38.85
C PHE A 232 -33.95 -13.81 39.96
N VAL A 233 -33.02 -14.48 40.66
CA VAL A 233 -33.35 -15.36 41.80
C VAL A 233 -34.05 -14.59 42.92
N THR A 234 -33.64 -13.34 43.17
CA THR A 234 -34.27 -12.49 44.19
C THR A 234 -35.73 -12.17 43.83
N VAL A 235 -36.00 -11.73 42.59
CA VAL A 235 -37.36 -11.46 42.09
C VAL A 235 -38.21 -12.73 42.11
N MET A 236 -37.63 -13.87 41.74
CA MET A 236 -38.25 -15.19 41.81
C MET A 236 -38.74 -15.53 43.22
N ILE A 237 -37.88 -15.35 44.24
CA ILE A 237 -38.23 -15.62 45.63
C ILE A 237 -39.39 -14.73 46.08
N PHE A 238 -39.36 -13.43 45.78
CA PHE A 238 -40.44 -12.52 46.13
C PHE A 238 -41.77 -12.87 45.44
N ALA A 239 -41.73 -13.25 44.16
CA ALA A 239 -42.92 -13.66 43.42
C ALA A 239 -43.56 -14.93 44.01
N VAL A 240 -42.74 -15.93 44.35
CA VAL A 240 -43.20 -17.18 44.98
C VAL A 240 -43.77 -16.92 46.38
N ALA A 241 -43.10 -16.10 47.19
CA ALA A 241 -43.57 -15.76 48.53
C ALA A 241 -44.92 -15.03 48.51
N ALA A 242 -45.10 -14.06 47.60
CA ALA A 242 -46.37 -13.36 47.42
C ALA A 242 -47.49 -14.31 46.98
N ALA A 243 -47.21 -15.22 46.04
CA ALA A 243 -48.17 -16.21 45.56
C ALA A 243 -48.56 -17.22 46.64
N ALA A 244 -47.62 -17.66 47.48
CA ALA A 244 -47.90 -18.56 48.59
C ALA A 244 -48.86 -17.94 49.63
N ILE A 245 -48.78 -16.62 49.83
CA ILE A 245 -49.67 -15.87 50.73
C ILE A 245 -51.05 -15.66 50.08
N ALA A 246 -51.10 -15.30 48.80
CA ALA A 246 -52.34 -14.91 48.12
C ALA A 246 -53.16 -16.09 47.57
N ALA A 247 -52.49 -17.12 47.05
CA ALA A 247 -53.12 -18.27 46.38
C ALA A 247 -52.20 -19.51 46.33
N PRO A 248 -52.17 -20.35 47.38
CA PRO A 248 -51.31 -21.53 47.47
C PRO A 248 -51.33 -22.51 46.27
N PRO A 249 -52.48 -22.79 45.61
CA PRO A 249 -52.52 -23.74 44.49
C PRO A 249 -51.72 -23.30 43.25
N VAL A 250 -51.42 -22.01 43.13
CA VAL A 250 -50.82 -21.42 41.92
C VAL A 250 -49.28 -21.43 41.99
N VAL A 251 -48.69 -21.70 43.16
CA VAL A 251 -47.23 -21.70 43.39
C VAL A 251 -46.50 -22.69 42.47
N THR A 252 -47.06 -23.88 42.29
CA THR A 252 -46.48 -24.94 41.45
C THR A 252 -46.51 -24.59 39.95
N ALA A 253 -47.52 -23.83 39.52
CA ALA A 253 -47.65 -23.36 38.13
C ALA A 253 -46.77 -22.13 37.84
N LEU A 254 -46.57 -21.26 38.83
CA LEU A 254 -45.65 -20.12 38.73
C LEU A 254 -44.18 -20.55 38.70
N ALA A 255 -43.79 -21.54 39.51
CA ALA A 255 -42.43 -22.05 39.56
C ALA A 255 -41.97 -22.66 38.21
N SER A 256 -42.89 -23.32 37.49
CA SER A 256 -42.61 -23.89 36.16
C SER A 256 -42.61 -22.83 35.06
N ALA A 257 -43.52 -21.85 35.09
CA ALA A 257 -43.58 -20.76 34.10
C ALA A 257 -42.38 -19.79 34.15
N LEU A 258 -41.70 -19.68 35.31
CA LEU A 258 -40.59 -18.76 35.51
C LEU A 258 -39.21 -19.35 35.19
N ALA A 259 -39.12 -20.63 34.82
CA ALA A 259 -37.86 -21.24 34.34
C ALA A 259 -37.47 -20.79 32.92
N ASP A 260 -38.44 -20.47 32.05
CA ASP A 260 -38.22 -20.09 30.65
C ASP A 260 -37.64 -18.67 30.45
N PRO A 261 -38.06 -17.62 31.18
CA PRO A 261 -37.49 -16.27 31.06
C PRO A 261 -35.99 -16.19 31.41
N MET A 262 -35.52 -17.02 32.36
CA MET A 262 -34.12 -17.07 32.79
C MET A 262 -33.18 -17.47 31.65
N ARG A 263 -33.63 -18.42 30.82
CA ARG A 263 -32.86 -18.93 29.67
C ARG A 263 -32.77 -17.88 28.55
N SER A 264 -33.85 -17.14 28.30
CA SER A 264 -33.92 -16.15 27.22
C SER A 264 -33.00 -14.94 27.47
N VAL A 265 -33.04 -14.36 28.67
CA VAL A 265 -32.30 -13.12 28.97
C VAL A 265 -30.80 -13.36 29.22
N GLY A 266 -30.43 -14.49 29.84
CA GLY A 266 -29.03 -14.89 29.95
C GLY A 266 -28.37 -15.15 28.57
N THR A 267 -29.15 -15.68 27.63
CA THR A 267 -28.73 -15.84 26.22
C THR A 267 -28.53 -14.48 25.55
N TRP A 268 -29.43 -13.52 25.79
CA TRP A 268 -29.32 -12.14 25.27
C TRP A 268 -28.06 -11.40 25.77
N CYS A 269 -27.78 -11.40 27.08
CA CYS A 269 -26.58 -10.78 27.65
C CYS A 269 -25.28 -11.39 27.09
N ASN A 270 -25.24 -12.71 26.94
CA ASN A 270 -24.09 -13.39 26.33
C ASN A 270 -23.92 -13.01 24.86
N LEU A 271 -25.01 -12.92 24.08
CA LEU A 271 -24.98 -12.43 22.70
C LEU A 271 -24.44 -11.00 22.62
N LEU A 272 -24.89 -10.08 23.47
CA LEU A 272 -24.41 -8.70 23.49
C LEU A 272 -22.90 -8.62 23.74
N TRP A 273 -22.41 -9.31 24.78
CA TRP A 273 -20.96 -9.34 25.04
C TRP A 273 -20.17 -10.02 23.93
N HIS A 274 -20.76 -11.01 23.26
CA HIS A 274 -20.10 -11.70 22.16
C HIS A 274 -19.96 -10.80 20.94
N ARG A 275 -21.00 -10.02 20.60
CA ARG A 275 -20.94 -9.00 19.55
C ARG A 275 -19.87 -7.95 19.87
N TYR A 276 -19.87 -7.42 21.10
CA TYR A 276 -18.88 -6.42 21.52
C TYR A 276 -17.44 -6.97 21.52
N GLU A 277 -17.23 -8.19 22.02
CA GLU A 277 -15.92 -8.86 21.99
C GLU A 277 -15.43 -9.09 20.56
N ASN A 278 -16.31 -9.49 19.66
CA ASN A 278 -15.99 -9.69 18.24
C ASN A 278 -15.60 -8.39 17.56
N ALA A 279 -16.37 -7.31 17.76
CA ALA A 279 -16.05 -6.00 17.23
C ALA A 279 -14.64 -5.55 17.67
N LEU A 280 -14.30 -5.69 18.96
CA LEU A 280 -12.95 -5.36 19.45
C LEU A 280 -11.84 -6.23 18.84
N LYS A 281 -12.11 -7.52 18.57
CA LYS A 281 -11.15 -8.42 17.92
C LYS A 281 -10.89 -7.99 16.47
N GLU A 282 -11.94 -7.64 15.74
CA GLU A 282 -11.84 -7.20 14.35
C GLU A 282 -11.09 -5.87 14.25
N GLN A 283 -11.40 -4.90 15.11
CA GLN A 283 -10.62 -3.66 15.22
C GLN A 283 -9.14 -3.94 15.50
N LYS A 284 -8.83 -4.88 16.40
CA LYS A 284 -7.45 -5.28 16.71
C LYS A 284 -6.75 -5.92 15.51
N VAL A 285 -7.47 -6.70 14.70
CA VAL A 285 -6.93 -7.30 13.46
C VAL A 285 -6.56 -6.22 12.45
N LEU A 286 -7.38 -5.18 12.29
CA LEU A 286 -7.10 -4.04 11.43
C LEU A 286 -5.88 -3.25 11.94
N VAL A 287 -5.88 -2.86 13.22
CA VAL A 287 -4.77 -2.11 13.85
C VAL A 287 -3.45 -2.87 13.74
N ASN A 288 -3.46 -4.19 13.94
CA ASN A 288 -2.26 -5.02 13.76
C ASN A 288 -1.75 -5.00 12.32
N ALA A 289 -2.65 -5.05 11.33
CA ALA A 289 -2.26 -5.01 9.93
C ALA A 289 -1.61 -3.68 9.56
N ILE A 290 -2.23 -2.56 9.98
CA ILE A 290 -1.67 -1.22 9.78
C ILE A 290 -0.31 -1.11 10.49
N GLN A 291 -0.20 -1.62 11.72
CA GLN A 291 1.05 -1.62 12.47
C GLN A 291 2.18 -2.37 11.76
N VAL A 292 1.88 -3.51 11.14
CA VAL A 292 2.85 -4.27 10.34
C VAL A 292 3.28 -3.48 9.11
N GLY A 293 2.33 -2.91 8.36
CA GLY A 293 2.63 -2.07 7.20
C GLY A 293 3.52 -0.87 7.54
N THR A 294 3.14 -0.10 8.58
CA THR A 294 3.94 1.02 9.09
C THR A 294 5.35 0.59 9.50
N PHE A 295 5.50 -0.57 10.14
CA PHE A 295 6.81 -1.08 10.54
C PHE A 295 7.69 -1.46 9.35
N ILE A 296 7.13 -2.08 8.31
CA ILE A 296 7.82 -2.39 7.07
C ILE A 296 8.35 -1.11 6.43
N THR A 297 7.50 -0.08 6.28
CA THR A 297 7.91 1.21 5.71
C THR A 297 9.06 1.86 6.50
N ILE A 298 9.04 1.81 7.84
CA ILE A 298 10.16 2.31 8.66
C ILE A 298 11.45 1.56 8.35
N LYS A 299 11.38 0.23 8.21
CA LYS A 299 12.55 -0.60 7.89
C LYS A 299 13.08 -0.34 6.49
N ASP A 300 12.20 -0.10 5.54
CA ASP A 300 12.61 0.29 4.19
C ASP A 300 13.36 1.63 4.21
N MET A 301 12.83 2.63 4.93
CA MET A 301 13.48 3.93 5.05
C MET A 301 14.83 3.86 5.76
N GLU A 302 14.96 3.04 6.81
CA GLU A 302 16.25 2.81 7.47
C GLU A 302 17.28 2.24 6.50
N SER A 303 16.86 1.28 5.67
CA SER A 303 17.70 0.65 4.65
C SER A 303 18.08 1.63 3.53
N ILE A 304 17.11 2.40 3.05
CA ILE A 304 17.32 3.45 2.03
C ILE A 304 18.33 4.47 2.54
N ARG A 305 18.20 4.96 3.78
CA ARG A 305 19.15 5.92 4.36
C ARG A 305 20.59 5.41 4.34
N VAL A 306 20.80 4.15 4.72
CA VAL A 306 22.15 3.55 4.74
C VAL A 306 22.72 3.49 3.32
N LEU A 307 21.92 3.03 2.35
CA LEU A 307 22.34 2.89 0.96
C LEU A 307 22.58 4.24 0.28
N VAL A 308 21.71 5.22 0.52
CA VAL A 308 21.86 6.61 0.03
C VAL A 308 23.15 7.22 0.55
N ASN A 309 23.39 7.16 1.86
CA ASN A 309 24.63 7.71 2.44
C ASN A 309 25.88 7.05 1.84
N LYS A 310 25.85 5.72 1.63
CA LYS A 310 26.96 4.99 1.01
C LYS A 310 27.17 5.43 -0.45
N LEU A 311 26.09 5.52 -1.22
CA LEU A 311 26.16 5.91 -2.63
C LEU A 311 26.60 7.37 -2.80
N GLU A 312 26.11 8.28 -1.97
CA GLU A 312 26.51 9.69 -1.93
C GLU A 312 28.02 9.84 -1.70
N MET A 313 28.61 9.06 -0.78
CA MET A 313 30.06 9.05 -0.55
C MET A 313 30.84 8.59 -1.80
N GLU A 314 30.37 7.54 -2.48
CA GLU A 314 31.02 7.08 -3.71
C GLU A 314 30.88 8.10 -4.85
N ILE A 315 29.70 8.73 -5.01
CA ILE A 315 29.47 9.79 -6.01
C ILE A 315 30.40 10.96 -5.77
N LYS A 316 30.47 11.49 -4.54
CA LYS A 316 31.38 12.60 -4.20
C LYS A 316 32.83 12.24 -4.49
N SER A 317 33.22 11.01 -4.17
CA SER A 317 34.56 10.54 -4.47
C SER A 317 34.82 10.46 -5.98
N LEU A 318 33.89 9.91 -6.75
CA LEU A 318 34.00 9.80 -8.21
C LEU A 318 34.03 11.17 -8.88
N LEU A 319 33.19 12.11 -8.42
CA LEU A 319 33.19 13.51 -8.89
C LEU A 319 34.53 14.18 -8.67
N HIS A 320 35.16 13.95 -7.51
CA HIS A 320 36.50 14.49 -7.24
C HIS A 320 37.56 13.93 -8.20
N HIS A 321 37.51 12.63 -8.51
CA HIS A 321 38.43 12.04 -9.48
C HIS A 321 38.16 12.56 -10.90
N ALA A 322 36.89 12.69 -11.30
CA ALA A 322 36.52 13.24 -12.60
C ALA A 322 37.03 14.69 -12.78
N ASP A 323 36.82 15.56 -11.80
CA ASP A 323 37.34 16.94 -11.81
C ASP A 323 38.86 16.98 -11.93
N PHE A 324 39.56 16.09 -11.22
CA PHE A 324 41.02 16.01 -11.29
C PHE A 324 41.52 15.52 -12.67
N ALA A 325 40.88 14.50 -13.27
CA ALA A 325 41.21 14.03 -14.62
C ALA A 325 40.98 15.11 -15.69
N ILE A 326 39.92 15.92 -15.54
CA ILE A 326 39.59 17.00 -16.48
C ILE A 326 40.61 18.14 -16.40
N ARG A 327 41.14 18.44 -15.21
CA ARG A 327 42.14 19.50 -15.01
C ARG A 327 43.55 19.07 -15.42
N GLU A 328 43.92 17.83 -15.15
CA GLU A 328 45.28 17.32 -15.29
C GLU A 328 45.33 16.13 -16.26
N VAL A 329 45.46 16.41 -17.56
CA VAL A 329 45.39 15.39 -18.63
C VAL A 329 46.51 14.34 -18.51
N ASP A 330 47.67 14.72 -17.97
CA ASP A 330 48.84 13.84 -17.85
C ASP A 330 48.66 12.71 -16.83
N VAL A 331 47.70 12.84 -15.90
CA VAL A 331 47.43 11.85 -14.85
C VAL A 331 46.15 11.05 -15.08
N VAL A 332 45.43 11.30 -16.19
CA VAL A 332 44.14 10.63 -16.53
C VAL A 332 44.22 9.12 -16.39
N LYS A 333 45.33 8.50 -16.80
CA LYS A 333 45.53 7.05 -16.67
C LYS A 333 45.43 6.57 -15.21
N LEU A 334 46.14 7.22 -14.29
CA LEU A 334 46.12 6.88 -12.87
C LEU A 334 44.74 7.15 -12.26
N VAL A 335 44.10 8.23 -12.68
CA VAL A 335 42.77 8.60 -12.18
C VAL A 335 41.70 7.62 -12.64
N ILE A 336 41.72 7.18 -13.90
CA ILE A 336 40.81 6.17 -14.43
C ILE A 336 41.00 4.83 -13.70
N ASP A 337 42.23 4.45 -13.37
CA ASP A 337 42.49 3.24 -12.58
C ASP A 337 41.84 3.31 -11.19
N GLU A 338 41.83 4.48 -10.53
CA GLU A 338 41.11 4.66 -9.26
C GLU A 338 39.59 4.73 -9.43
N ILE A 339 39.09 5.36 -10.50
CA ILE A 339 37.67 5.37 -10.86
C ILE A 339 37.18 3.93 -11.06
N LYS A 340 37.93 3.08 -11.77
CA LYS A 340 37.62 1.65 -11.97
C LYS A 340 37.45 0.90 -10.66
N LYS A 341 38.34 1.12 -9.68
CA LYS A 341 38.24 0.47 -8.36
C LYS A 341 36.98 0.89 -7.60
N LYS A 342 36.64 2.18 -7.65
CA LYS A 342 35.44 2.74 -6.99
C LYS A 342 34.14 2.34 -7.69
N MET A 343 34.19 2.16 -9.00
CA MET A 343 33.03 1.79 -9.82
C MET A 343 32.37 0.48 -9.38
N ALA A 344 33.17 -0.48 -8.88
CA ALA A 344 32.66 -1.75 -8.37
C ALA A 344 31.76 -1.54 -7.13
N VAL A 345 32.23 -0.77 -6.14
CA VAL A 345 31.48 -0.46 -4.91
C VAL A 345 30.26 0.42 -5.22
N PHE A 346 30.41 1.38 -6.13
CA PHE A 346 29.29 2.20 -6.61
C PHE A 346 28.19 1.32 -7.22
N THR A 347 28.55 0.40 -8.13
CA THR A 347 27.59 -0.45 -8.85
C THR A 347 26.81 -1.34 -7.91
N GLU A 348 27.50 -2.02 -6.99
CA GLU A 348 26.85 -2.86 -5.98
C GLU A 348 25.86 -2.05 -5.11
N THR A 349 26.32 -0.89 -4.60
CA THR A 349 25.48 -0.04 -3.74
C THR A 349 24.28 0.55 -4.50
N PHE A 350 24.46 0.90 -5.76
CA PHE A 350 23.41 1.39 -6.64
C PHE A 350 22.35 0.30 -6.90
N GLU A 351 22.77 -0.93 -7.21
CA GLU A 351 21.86 -2.05 -7.45
C GLU A 351 21.03 -2.37 -6.19
N ASP A 352 21.66 -2.38 -5.02
CA ASP A 352 20.98 -2.54 -3.74
C ASP A 352 19.94 -1.43 -3.50
N LEU A 353 20.30 -0.17 -3.77
CA LEU A 353 19.40 0.97 -3.62
C LEU A 353 18.22 0.90 -4.60
N ALA A 354 18.48 0.56 -5.87
CA ALA A 354 17.45 0.41 -6.89
C ALA A 354 16.46 -0.71 -6.52
N ALA A 355 16.97 -1.85 -6.05
CA ALA A 355 16.15 -2.94 -5.58
C ALA A 355 15.33 -2.54 -4.34
N GLN A 356 15.92 -1.78 -3.41
CA GLN A 356 15.24 -1.28 -2.22
C GLN A 356 14.16 -0.24 -2.55
N ALA A 357 14.40 0.65 -3.52
CA ALA A 357 13.42 1.61 -4.00
C ALA A 357 12.19 0.91 -4.60
N HIS A 358 12.42 -0.12 -5.44
CA HIS A 358 11.34 -0.93 -6.00
C HIS A 358 10.55 -1.65 -4.90
N ARG A 359 11.22 -2.26 -3.92
CA ARG A 359 10.56 -2.92 -2.78
C ARG A 359 9.71 -1.95 -1.97
N CYS A 360 10.26 -0.79 -1.60
CA CYS A 360 9.53 0.24 -0.84
C CYS A 360 8.26 0.70 -1.56
N ASN A 361 8.32 0.91 -2.88
CA ASN A 361 7.15 1.27 -3.69
C ASN A 361 6.12 0.12 -3.76
N HIS A 362 6.60 -1.11 -3.95
CA HIS A 362 5.74 -2.28 -3.98
C HIS A 362 5.01 -2.50 -2.65
N ASP A 363 5.74 -2.42 -1.54
CA ASP A 363 5.21 -2.69 -0.20
C ASP A 363 4.19 -1.65 0.25
N ILE A 364 4.36 -0.37 -0.14
CA ILE A 364 3.35 0.66 0.16
C ILE A 364 2.04 0.44 -0.62
N ILE A 365 2.14 0.02 -1.89
CA ILE A 365 0.97 -0.30 -2.73
C ILE A 365 0.24 -1.53 -2.19
N LEU A 366 0.97 -2.60 -1.88
CA LEU A 366 0.41 -3.81 -1.28
C LEU A 366 -0.22 -3.49 0.08
N GLY A 367 0.48 -2.73 0.92
CA GLY A 367 -0.02 -2.30 2.23
C GLY A 367 -1.35 -1.57 2.10
N ARG A 368 -1.47 -0.58 1.21
CA ARG A 368 -2.73 0.13 0.95
C ARG A 368 -3.84 -0.83 0.53
N THR A 369 -3.57 -1.69 -0.46
CA THR A 369 -4.55 -2.65 -1.00
C THR A 369 -5.06 -3.62 0.08
N MET A 370 -4.15 -4.17 0.89
CA MET A 370 -4.50 -5.08 1.96
C MET A 370 -5.35 -4.41 3.05
N ILE A 371 -5.05 -3.16 3.41
CA ILE A 371 -5.84 -2.41 4.39
C ILE A 371 -7.21 -2.04 3.83
N SER A 372 -7.30 -1.58 2.58
CA SER A 372 -8.59 -1.32 1.91
C SER A 372 -9.47 -2.56 1.89
N LYS A 373 -8.91 -3.72 1.50
CA LYS A 373 -9.64 -5.00 1.51
C LYS A 373 -10.16 -5.35 2.90
N ARG A 374 -9.34 -5.19 3.94
CA ARG A 374 -9.76 -5.44 5.34
C ARG A 374 -10.86 -4.50 5.80
N ILE A 375 -10.84 -3.24 5.35
CA ILE A 375 -11.90 -2.27 5.64
C ILE A 375 -13.20 -2.68 4.96
N ILE A 376 -13.16 -3.12 3.71
CA ILE A 376 -14.33 -3.65 3.00
C ILE A 376 -14.89 -4.89 3.71
N GLU A 377 -14.03 -5.85 4.08
CA GLU A 377 -14.43 -7.05 4.83
C GLU A 377 -15.00 -6.72 6.22
N PHE A 378 -14.49 -5.67 6.86
CA PHE A 378 -14.99 -5.17 8.13
C PHE A 378 -16.36 -4.48 7.97
N ALA A 379 -16.54 -3.71 6.91
CA ALA A 379 -17.76 -2.99 6.60
C ALA A 379 -18.88 -3.88 6.04
N GLY A 380 -18.56 -5.01 5.40
CA GLY A 380 -19.55 -5.93 4.81
C GLY A 380 -20.25 -6.87 5.80
N LYS A 381 -19.86 -6.84 7.08
CA LYS A 381 -20.47 -7.60 8.19
C LYS A 381 -21.41 -6.71 9.00
#